data_AF-A0A9E3MGD0-F1
#
_entry.id   AF-A0A9E3MGD0-F1
#
_cell.length_a   1.000
_cell.length_b   1.000
_cell.length_c   1.000
_cell.angle_alpha   90.00
_cell.angle_beta   90.00
_cell.angle_gamma   90.00
#
_symmetry.space_group_name_H-M   'P 1'
#
loop_
_entity.id
_entity.type
_entity.pdbx_description
1 polymer ?
#
loop_
_entity_poly.entity_id
_entity_poly.type
_entity_poly.pdbx_seq_one_letter_code
_entity_poly.pdbx_strand_id
1 'polypeptide(L)'
;MKIDFVSDVSCPWCAIGLTALETALERLGPEVPVTLHFQPFELNPGMAPEGEDTTEHIARKYGMPEDQVRKNREAIRQRGAAVGFTFNMDQRSR
;
A
#
# COMPACT_ATOMS: atom_id res chain seq x y z
N MET A 1 -19.57 -14.49 4.39
CA MET A 1 -19.00 -13.40 5.21
C MET A 1 -18.70 -12.21 4.32
N LYS A 2 -18.91 -10.98 4.79
CA LYS A 2 -18.52 -9.76 4.06
C LYS A 2 -17.26 -9.17 4.67
N ILE A 3 -16.31 -8.73 3.85
CA ILE A 3 -15.14 -7.95 4.26
C ILE A 3 -15.20 -6.61 3.53
N ASP A 4 -15.29 -5.52 4.29
CA ASP A 4 -15.10 -4.17 3.76
C ASP A 4 -13.61 -3.81 3.85
N PHE A 5 -12.95 -3.67 2.71
CA PHE A 5 -11.52 -3.37 2.60
C PHE A 5 -11.32 -1.90 2.26
N VAL A 6 -10.93 -1.11 3.27
CA VAL A 6 -10.66 0.32 3.14
C VAL A 6 -9.25 0.53 2.61
N SER A 7 -9.11 1.22 1.47
CA SER A 7 -7.81 1.37 0.83
C SER A 7 -7.66 2.64 0.00
N ASP A 8 -6.41 3.10 -0.08
CA ASP A 8 -5.95 4.16 -0.99
C ASP A 8 -4.95 3.55 -1.98
N VAL A 9 -5.06 3.94 -3.26
CA VAL A 9 -4.15 3.55 -4.35
C VAL A 9 -2.70 4.01 -4.12
N SER A 10 -2.51 5.10 -3.39
CA SER A 10 -1.21 5.66 -3.04
C SER A 10 -0.54 4.90 -1.87
N CYS A 11 -1.29 4.07 -1.16
CA CYS A 11 -0.80 3.36 0.02
C CYS A 11 -0.08 2.05 -0.38
N PRO A 12 1.25 1.94 -0.18
CA PRO A 12 1.95 0.69 -0.46
C PRO A 12 1.51 -0.46 0.45
N TRP A 13 1.07 -0.17 1.68
CA TRP A 13 0.60 -1.19 2.60
C TRP A 13 -0.77 -1.74 2.22
N CYS A 14 -1.62 -0.97 1.55
CA CYS A 14 -2.89 -1.47 1.02
C CYS A 14 -2.65 -2.53 -0.06
N ALA A 15 -1.67 -2.34 -0.94
CA ALA A 15 -1.28 -3.36 -1.92
C ALA A 15 -0.77 -4.64 -1.24
N ILE A 16 0.16 -4.51 -0.29
CA ILE A 16 0.69 -5.66 0.49
C ILE A 16 -0.45 -6.38 1.22
N GLY A 17 -1.34 -5.63 1.87
CA GLY A 17 -2.46 -6.16 2.64
C GLY A 17 -3.49 -6.88 1.77
N LEU A 18 -3.79 -6.34 0.58
CA LEU A 18 -4.69 -6.99 -0.37
C LEU A 18 -4.10 -8.31 -0.87
N THR A 19 -2.84 -8.34 -1.30
CA THR A 19 -2.20 -9.58 -1.76
C THR A 19 -2.15 -10.64 -0.66
N ALA A 20 -1.87 -10.24 0.58
CA ALA A 20 -1.89 -11.15 1.73
C ALA A 20 -3.31 -11.66 2.03
N LEU A 21 -4.33 -10.80 1.92
CA LEU A 21 -5.73 -11.16 2.10
C LEU A 21 -6.18 -12.15 1.03
N GLU A 22 -5.91 -11.87 -0.24
CA GLU A 22 -6.22 -12.77 -1.36
C GLU A 22 -5.58 -14.15 -1.16
N THR A 23 -4.31 -14.19 -0.77
CA THR A 23 -3.61 -15.44 -0.43
C THR A 23 -4.30 -16.19 0.72
N ALA A 24 -4.79 -15.47 1.74
CA ALA A 24 -5.50 -16.08 2.86
C ALA A 24 -6.88 -16.62 2.44
N LEU A 25 -7.59 -15.90 1.58
CA LEU A 25 -8.90 -16.31 1.05
C LEU A 25 -8.77 -17.55 0.16
N GLU A 26 -7.72 -17.63 -0.66
CA GLU A 26 -7.41 -18.83 -1.45
C GLU A 26 -7.20 -20.06 -0.56
N ARG A 27 -6.46 -19.91 0.55
CA ARG A 27 -6.21 -20.99 1.52
C ARG A 27 -7.47 -21.42 2.27
N LEU A 28 -8.38 -20.48 2.53
CA LEU A 28 -9.65 -20.75 3.19
C LEU A 28 -10.57 -21.59 2.31
N GLY A 29 -10.45 -21.44 0.98
CA GLY A 29 -11.19 -22.22 0.01
C GLY A 29 -12.69 -21.86 -0.06
N PRO A 30 -13.47 -22.60 -0.86
CA PRO A 30 -14.86 -22.25 -1.19
C PRO A 30 -15.86 -22.53 -0.05
N GLU A 31 -15.46 -23.28 0.99
CA GLU A 31 -16.32 -23.63 2.12
C GLU A 31 -16.74 -22.42 2.96
N VAL A 32 -15.94 -21.34 2.92
CA VAL A 32 -16.27 -20.08 3.57
C VAL A 32 -16.48 -19.02 2.49
N PRO A 33 -17.71 -18.80 2.02
CA PRO A 33 -17.97 -17.80 0.99
C PRO A 33 -17.67 -16.41 1.54
N VAL A 34 -16.76 -15.69 0.89
CA VAL A 34 -16.39 -14.32 1.24
C VAL A 34 -16.77 -13.37 0.11
N THR A 35 -17.44 -12.27 0.47
CA THR A 35 -17.66 -11.13 -0.42
C THR A 35 -16.70 -10.02 0.00
N LEU A 36 -15.73 -9.71 -0.86
CA LEU A 36 -14.82 -8.60 -0.68
C LEU A 36 -15.42 -7.33 -1.30
N HIS A 37 -15.55 -6.27 -0.50
CA HIS A 37 -16.10 -4.99 -0.92
C HIS A 37 -15.07 -3.88 -0.66
N PHE A 38 -14.67 -3.16 -1.70
CA PHE A 38 -13.67 -2.10 -1.59
C PHE A 38 -14.31 -0.79 -1.16
N GLN A 39 -13.73 -0.16 -0.14
CA GLN A 39 -14.12 1.14 0.36
C GLN A 39 -13.00 2.15 0.03
N PRO A 40 -13.27 3.19 -0.76
CA PRO A 40 -12.25 4.16 -1.10
C PRO A 40 -11.81 4.95 0.13
N PHE A 41 -10.51 5.25 0.20
CA PHE A 41 -9.91 6.12 1.20
C PHE A 41 -8.88 7.01 0.54
N GLU A 42 -8.70 8.21 1.10
CA GLU A 42 -7.71 9.17 0.62
C GLU A 42 -6.80 9.57 1.78
N LEU A 43 -5.53 9.16 1.70
CA LEU A 43 -4.49 9.41 2.71
C LEU A 43 -4.12 10.89 2.82
N ASN A 44 -4.31 11.65 1.75
CA ASN A 44 -4.07 13.09 1.73
C ASN A 44 -5.09 13.83 0.86
N PRO A 45 -6.27 14.20 1.42
CA PRO A 45 -7.29 15.01 0.75
C PRO A 45 -6.84 16.40 0.28
N GLY A 46 -5.69 16.86 0.78
CA GLY A 46 -5.11 18.17 0.43
C GLY A 46 -4.01 18.09 -0.63
N MET A 47 -3.76 16.93 -1.24
CA MET A 47 -2.73 16.80 -2.28
C MET A 47 -3.10 17.62 -3.52
N ALA A 48 -2.16 18.43 -4.02
CA ALA A 48 -2.37 19.17 -5.26
C ALA A 48 -2.48 18.22 -6.46
N PRO A 49 -3.22 18.57 -7.53
CA PRO A 49 -3.38 17.73 -8.71
C PRO A 49 -2.06 17.34 -9.40
N GLU A 50 -1.04 18.18 -9.27
CA GLU A 50 0.30 17.95 -9.83
C GLU A 50 1.13 16.95 -9.02
N GLY A 51 0.64 16.55 -7.84
CA GLY A 51 1.34 15.67 -6.91
C GLY A 51 2.58 16.31 -6.27
N GLU A 52 3.29 15.51 -5.50
CA GLU A 52 4.53 15.89 -4.84
C GLU A 52 5.57 14.78 -5.03
N ASP A 53 6.86 15.10 -4.93
CA ASP A 53 7.86 14.04 -4.82
C ASP A 53 7.55 13.19 -3.57
N THR A 54 7.44 11.88 -3.76
CA THR A 54 7.01 10.98 -2.69
C THR A 54 8.00 10.97 -1.52
N THR A 55 9.31 11.08 -1.78
CA THR A 55 10.32 11.07 -0.71
C THR A 55 10.26 12.35 0.09
N GLU A 56 10.20 13.50 -0.58
CA GLU A 56 10.03 14.80 0.08
C GLU A 56 8.73 14.88 0.87
N HIS A 57 7.61 14.40 0.28
CA HIS A 57 6.31 14.35 0.93
C HIS A 57 6.36 13.54 2.23
N ILE A 58 6.91 12.33 2.19
CA ILE A 58 7.00 11.44 3.35
C ILE A 58 7.96 11.99 4.40
N ALA A 59 9.10 12.55 3.98
CA ALA A 59 10.06 13.19 4.88
C ALA A 59 9.40 14.35 5.65
N ARG A 60 8.68 15.24 4.94
CA ARG A 60 7.93 16.36 5.53
C ARG A 60 6.78 15.87 6.42
N LYS A 61 5.96 14.93 5.94
CA LYS A 61 4.78 14.42 6.66
C LYS A 61 5.13 13.77 8.00
N TYR A 62 6.21 13.01 8.04
CA TYR A 62 6.62 12.25 9.23
C TYR A 62 7.80 12.87 9.99
N GLY A 63 8.33 14.01 9.54
CA GLY A 63 9.50 14.65 10.15
C GLY A 63 10.75 13.75 10.14
N MET A 64 10.94 12.97 9.08
CA MET A 64 12.00 11.98 8.98
C MET A 64 13.11 12.42 8.02
N PRO A 65 14.39 12.12 8.33
CA PRO A 65 15.47 12.29 7.36
C PRO A 65 15.24 11.45 6.10
N GLU A 66 15.65 11.96 4.94
CA GLU A 66 15.48 11.25 3.65
C GLU A 66 16.12 9.85 3.65
N ASP A 67 17.27 9.68 4.31
CA ASP A 67 17.91 8.37 4.48
C ASP A 67 16.98 7.35 5.17
N GLN A 68 16.21 7.81 6.16
CA GLN A 68 15.23 6.96 6.84
C GLN A 68 14.03 6.66 5.95
N VAL A 69 13.58 7.63 5.14
CA VAL A 69 12.52 7.40 4.14
C VAL A 69 12.94 6.35 3.12
N ARG A 70 14.18 6.41 2.63
CA ARG A 70 14.74 5.40 1.71
C ARG A 70 14.80 4.01 2.34
N LYS A 71 15.24 3.90 3.60
CA LYS A 71 15.23 2.62 4.34
C LYS A 71 13.81 2.06 4.48
N ASN A 72 12.83 2.92 4.80
CA ASN A 72 11.44 2.50 4.91
C ASN A 72 10.87 2.02 3.56
N ARG A 73 11.19 2.73 2.47
CA ARG A 73 10.82 2.34 1.10
C ARG A 73 11.40 0.96 0.73
N GLU A 74 12.65 0.71 1.09
CA GLU A 74 13.28 -0.60 0.86
C GLU A 74 12.61 -1.71 1.69
N ALA A 75 12.29 -1.45 2.95
CA ALA A 75 11.55 -2.41 3.78
C ALA A 75 10.17 -2.74 3.19
N ILE A 76 9.45 -1.73 2.67
CA ILE A 76 8.18 -1.92 1.96
C ILE A 76 8.37 -2.78 0.71
N ARG A 77 9.42 -2.53 -0.09
CA ARG A 77 9.73 -3.32 -1.27
C ARG A 77 9.95 -4.80 -0.92
N GLN A 78 10.74 -5.06 0.12
CA GLN A 78 11.02 -6.41 0.62
C GLN A 78 9.74 -7.10 1.14
N ARG A 79 8.89 -6.37 1.86
CA ARG A 79 7.61 -6.90 2.37
C ARG A 79 6.63 -7.23 1.24
N GLY A 80 6.56 -6.40 0.21
CA GLY A 80 5.83 -6.71 -1.02
C GLY A 80 6.32 -7.99 -1.64
N ALA A 81 7.63 -8.10 -1.88
CA ALA A 81 8.21 -9.30 -2.49
C ALA A 81 7.92 -10.57 -1.69
N ALA A 82 7.94 -10.49 -0.36
CA ALA A 82 7.63 -11.62 0.53
C ALA A 82 6.18 -12.12 0.42
N VAL A 83 5.24 -11.29 -0.05
CA VAL A 83 3.85 -11.68 -0.32
C VAL A 83 3.58 -11.87 -1.81
N GLY A 84 4.60 -11.84 -2.68
CA GLY A 84 4.44 -11.99 -4.12
C GLY A 84 4.09 -10.70 -4.88
N PHE A 85 4.13 -9.54 -4.22
CA PHE A 85 3.86 -8.24 -4.84
C PHE A 85 5.17 -7.49 -5.18
N THR A 86 5.42 -7.22 -6.47
CA THR A 86 6.63 -6.51 -6.88
C THR A 86 6.37 -5.02 -7.05
N PHE A 87 7.01 -4.19 -6.23
CA PHE A 87 6.98 -2.74 -6.41
C PHE A 87 8.01 -2.28 -7.43
N ASN A 88 7.56 -1.48 -8.41
CA ASN A 88 8.47 -0.71 -9.26
C ASN A 88 8.76 0.65 -8.59
N MET A 89 9.88 0.71 -7.88
CA MET A 89 10.21 1.88 -7.05
C MET A 89 10.75 3.06 -7.86
N ASP A 90 11.30 2.80 -9.05
CA ASP A 90 11.90 3.81 -9.93
C ASP A 90 10.82 4.65 -10.65
N GLN A 91 9.62 4.10 -10.84
CA GLN A 91 8.49 4.80 -11.45
C GLN A 91 7.56 5.48 -10.44
N ARG A 92 7.93 5.47 -9.15
CA ARG A 92 7.12 5.98 -8.02
C ARG A 92 7.70 7.25 -7.40
N SER A 93 8.23 8.15 -8.23
CA SER A 93 8.83 9.40 -7.77
C SER A 93 7.79 10.50 -7.55
N ARG A 94 6.74 10.57 -8.37
CA ARG A 94 5.68 11.60 -8.31
C ARG A 94 4.32 11.00 -8.61
#